data_AF-A0A699S447-F1
#
_entry.id   AF-A0A699S447-F1
#
_cell.length_a   1.000
_cell.length_b   1.000
_cell.length_c   1.000
_cell.angle_alpha   90.00
_cell.angle_beta   90.00
_cell.angle_gamma   90.00
#
_symmetry.space_group_name_H-M   'P 1'
#
loop_
_entity.id
_entity.type
_entity.pdbx_description
1 polymer ?
#
loop_
_entity_poly.entity_id
_entity_poly.type
_entity_poly.pdbx_seq_one_letter_code
_entity_poly.pdbx_strand_id
1 'polypeptide(L)' 'DINQIDEDDMEEMDIKWNMALLSMRADKFWKRTGKKISIQGSDVAGFEKSKVECFNCHKMGHFARECRASRNSEKHKLI' A
#
# COMPACT_ATOMS: atom_id res chain seq x y z
N ASP A 1 25.91 -33.40 5.90
CA ASP A 1 24.88 -33.03 6.87
C ASP A 1 24.16 -31.82 6.32
N ILE A 2 22.89 -31.97 5.95
CA ILE A 2 22.14 -31.02 5.09
C ILE A 2 21.30 -30.01 5.91
N ASN A 3 21.34 -30.09 7.23
CA ASN A 3 20.31 -29.46 8.04
C ASN A 3 20.89 -28.37 8.93
N GLN A 4 20.93 -27.17 8.37
CA GLN A 4 20.70 -25.90 9.06
C GLN A 4 20.52 -24.87 7.93
N ILE A 5 19.28 -24.73 7.46
CA ILE A 5 18.91 -23.50 6.74
C ILE A 5 18.94 -22.43 7.82
N ASP A 6 19.81 -21.43 7.65
CA ASP A 6 19.91 -20.33 8.58
C ASP A 6 18.58 -19.57 8.61
N GLU A 7 18.18 -19.09 9.79
CA GLU A 7 16.98 -18.27 9.93
C GLU A 7 17.09 -17.00 9.06
N ASP A 8 18.30 -16.46 8.93
CA ASP A 8 18.63 -15.33 8.06
C ASP A 8 18.41 -15.67 6.57
N ASP A 9 18.74 -16.90 6.14
CA ASP A 9 18.53 -17.33 4.74
C ASP A 9 17.03 -17.44 4.41
N MET A 10 16.23 -17.88 5.38
CA MET A 10 14.79 -17.99 5.24
C MET A 10 14.14 -16.60 5.17
N GLU A 11 14.58 -15.67 6.02
CA GLU A 11 14.13 -14.27 5.99
C GLU A 11 14.54 -13.57 4.69
N GLU A 12 15.77 -13.79 4.21
CA GLU A 12 16.23 -13.23 2.95
C GLU A 12 15.37 -13.70 1.77
N MET A 13 15.01 -14.99 1.74
CA MET A 13 14.10 -15.52 0.72
C MET A 13 12.72 -14.86 0.79
N ASP A 14 12.13 -14.74 1.97
CA ASP A 14 10.81 -14.10 2.13
C ASP A 14 10.83 -12.64 1.66
N ILE A 15 11.85 -11.88 2.05
CA ILE A 15 12.04 -10.49 1.60
C ILE A 15 12.15 -10.43 0.07
N LYS A 16 12.94 -11.31 -0.55
CA LYS A 16 13.08 -11.38 -2.02
C LYS A 16 11.76 -11.71 -2.71
N TRP A 17 10.99 -12.66 -2.18
CA TRP A 17 9.67 -13.02 -2.71
C TRP A 17 8.68 -11.85 -2.61
N ASN A 18 8.66 -11.16 -1.48
CA ASN A 18 7.84 -9.97 -1.27
C ASN A 18 8.26 -8.84 -2.24
N MET A 19 9.55 -8.61 -2.44
CA MET A 19 10.07 -7.62 -3.39
C MET A 19 9.69 -7.96 -4.84
N ALA A 20 9.76 -9.23 -5.23
CA ALA A 20 9.33 -9.69 -6.55
C ALA A 20 7.83 -9.42 -6.77
N LEU A 21 6.99 -9.76 -5.79
CA LEU A 21 5.55 -9.51 -5.84
C LEU A 21 5.23 -8.01 -5.94
N LEU A 22 5.92 -7.18 -5.16
CA LEU A 22 5.78 -5.73 -5.19
C LEU A 22 6.20 -5.16 -6.56
N SER A 23 7.29 -5.64 -7.13
CA SER A 23 7.78 -5.23 -8.46
C SER A 23 6.77 -5.55 -9.56
N MET A 24 6.15 -6.74 -9.51
CA MET A 24 5.08 -7.10 -10.44
C MET A 24 3.84 -6.20 -10.32
N ARG A 25 3.47 -5.79 -9.09
CA ARG A 25 2.37 -4.83 -8.88
C ARG A 25 2.73 -3.43 -9.38
N ALA A 26 3.95 -2.98 -9.15
CA ALA A 26 4.47 -1.70 -9.62
C ALA A 26 4.43 -1.60 -11.14
N ASP A 27 4.88 -2.65 -11.83
CA ASP A 27 4.84 -2.73 -13.30
C ASP A 27 3.41 -2.67 -13.85
N LYS A 28 2.48 -3.47 -13.28
CA LYS A 28 1.06 -3.40 -13.65
C LYS A 28 0.47 -2.01 -13.44
N PHE A 29 0.81 -1.35 -12.34
CA PHE A 29 0.36 0.00 -12.03
C PHE A 29 0.89 1.03 -13.04
N TRP A 30 2.18 0.97 -13.37
CA TRP A 30 2.79 1.83 -14.37
C TRP A 30 2.10 1.63 -15.73
N LYS A 31 1.98 0.39 -16.22
CA LYS A 31 1.31 0.10 -17.49
C LYS A 31 -0.11 0.68 -17.57
N ARG A 32 -0.84 0.71 -16.46
CA ARG A 32 -2.20 1.26 -16.38
C ARG A 32 -2.27 2.78 -16.30
N THR A 33 -1.33 3.43 -15.61
CA THR A 33 -1.46 4.85 -15.23
C THR A 33 -0.38 5.76 -15.82
N GLY A 34 0.67 5.20 -16.40
CA GLY A 34 1.87 5.91 -16.83
C GLY A 34 2.76 6.42 -15.69
N LYS A 35 2.35 6.24 -14.41
CA LYS A 35 3.06 6.79 -13.25
C LYS A 35 4.05 5.76 -12.70
N LYS A 36 5.33 6.14 -12.66
CA LYS A 36 6.39 5.30 -12.06
C LYS A 36 6.42 5.50 -10.55
N ILE A 37 6.29 4.41 -9.80
CA ILE A 37 6.49 4.41 -8.36
C ILE A 37 7.96 4.07 -8.07
N SER A 38 8.58 4.85 -7.18
CA SER A 38 9.92 4.60 -6.66
C SER A 38 9.79 4.37 -5.17
N ILE A 39 10.52 3.39 -4.62
CA ILE A 39 10.60 3.15 -3.18
C ILE A 39 12.07 3.38 -2.80
N GLN A 40 12.36 4.53 -2.21
CA GLN A 40 13.62 4.85 -1.54
C GLN A 40 13.55 4.44 -0.07
N GLY A 41 14.71 4.33 0.59
CA GLY A 41 14.77 3.93 2.01
C GLY A 41 13.95 4.83 2.95
N SER A 42 13.76 6.12 2.60
CA SER A 42 12.89 7.06 3.33
C SER A 42 11.40 6.87 3.08
N ASP A 43 11.01 6.29 1.93
CA ASP A 43 9.61 6.25 1.48
C ASP A 43 8.80 5.22 2.28
N VAL A 44 9.47 4.19 2.81
CA VAL A 44 8.85 3.15 3.65
C VAL A 44 8.46 3.70 5.03
N ALA A 45 9.24 4.66 5.57
CA ALA A 45 8.91 5.37 6.80
C ALA A 45 7.88 6.51 6.58
N GLY A 46 7.67 6.92 5.32
CA GLY A 46 6.94 8.14 4.95
C GLY A 46 5.50 7.93 4.49
N PHE A 47 4.93 6.72 4.54
CA PHE A 47 3.50 6.52 4.26
C PHE A 47 2.66 7.09 5.41
N GLU A 48 2.49 8.41 5.40
CA GLU A 48 1.67 9.15 6.34
C GLU A 48 0.20 8.88 6.06
N LYS A 49 -0.36 7.88 6.75
CA LYS A 49 -1.79 7.56 6.70
C LYS A 49 -2.67 8.79 7.01
N SER A 50 -2.18 9.73 7.83
CA SER A 50 -2.81 11.02 8.12
C SER A 50 -3.08 11.89 6.88
N LYS A 51 -2.32 11.72 5.79
CA LYS A 51 -2.49 12.43 4.51
C LYS A 51 -3.35 11.68 3.50
N VAL A 52 -3.83 10.47 3.83
CA VAL A 52 -4.70 9.67 2.96
C VAL A 52 -6.13 10.14 3.09
N GLU A 53 -6.72 10.60 2.00
CA GLU A 53 -8.14 10.93 1.91
C GLU A 53 -8.99 9.66 1.68
N CYS A 54 -10.00 9.45 2.50
CA CYS A 54 -10.97 8.39 2.31
C CYS A 54 -11.91 8.71 1.14
N PHE A 55 -11.91 7.87 0.10
CA PHE A 55 -12.77 8.04 -1.08
C PHE A 55 -14.28 7.97 -0.79
N ASN A 56 -14.70 7.38 0.35
CA ASN A 56 -16.13 7.23 0.68
C ASN A 56 -16.72 8.43 1.43
N CYS A 57 -15.93 9.12 2.27
CA CYS A 57 -16.42 10.21 3.14
C CYS A 57 -15.53 11.45 3.11
N HIS A 58 -14.52 11.48 2.23
CA HIS A 58 -13.62 12.61 2.03
C HIS A 58 -12.89 13.12 3.28
N LYS A 59 -12.77 12.28 4.32
CA LYS A 59 -12.01 12.57 5.54
C LYS A 59 -10.62 11.95 5.47
N MET A 60 -9.62 12.69 5.95
CA MET A 60 -8.23 12.25 6.01
C MET A 60 -8.01 11.17 7.08
N GLY A 61 -6.88 10.46 6.99
CA GLY A 61 -6.40 9.57 8.07
C GLY A 61 -6.79 8.10 7.95
N HIS A 62 -7.56 7.70 6.93
CA HIS A 62 -7.98 6.31 6.76
C HIS A 62 -8.29 5.94 5.31
N PHE A 63 -8.18 4.66 5.01
CA PHE A 63 -8.56 4.12 3.71
C PHE A 63 -10.07 3.92 3.63
N ALA A 64 -10.64 3.97 2.41
CA ALA A 64 -12.07 3.74 2.18
C ALA A 64 -12.59 2.41 2.77
N ARG A 65 -11.76 1.37 2.81
CA ARG A 65 -12.10 0.06 3.41
C ARG A 65 -12.27 0.09 4.94
N GLU A 66 -11.69 1.10 5.60
CA GLU A 66 -11.78 1.31 7.05
C GLU A 66 -12.88 2.32 7.41
N CYS A 67 -13.53 2.90 6.41
CA CYS A 67 -14.54 3.93 6.60
C CYS A 67 -15.75 3.35 7.33
N ARG A 68 -16.05 3.89 8.51
CA ARG A 68 -17.22 3.52 9.33
C ARG A 68 -18.47 4.31 8.96
N ALA A 69 -18.40 5.26 8.02
CA ALA A 69 -19.57 5.98 7.57
C ALA A 69 -20.53 5.02 6.85
N SER A 70 -21.81 5.05 7.22
CA SER A 70 -22.84 4.39 6.41
C SER A 70 -22.79 4.99 5.00
N ARG A 71 -22.96 4.16 3.96
CA ARG A 71 -22.80 4.49 2.52
C ARG A 71 -23.63 5.69 2.00
N ASN A 72 -24.33 6.46 2.84
CA ASN A 72 -25.37 7.38 2.43
C ASN A 72 -25.48 8.70 3.23
N SER A 73 -24.40 9.24 3.80
CA SER A 73 -24.51 10.44 4.68
C SER A 73 -24.06 11.79 4.08
N GLU A 74 -23.70 11.90 2.79
CA GLU A 74 -23.25 13.20 2.23
C GLU A 74 -23.83 13.56 0.84
N LYS A 75 -25.07 13.16 0.53
CA LYS A 75 -25.85 13.78 -0.57
C LYS A 75 -26.68 14.98 -0.12
N HIS A 76 -26.12 15.85 0.73
CA HIS A 76 -26.80 17.11 1.06
C HIS A 76 -25.80 18.25 1.32
N LYS A 77 -25.15 18.71 0.24
CA LYS A 77 -24.79 20.12 0.15
C LYS A 77 -25.42 20.68 -1.11
N LEU A 78 -26.57 21.30 -0.88
CA LEU A 78 -27.24 22.26 -1.75
C LEU A 78 -26.22 23.22 -2.35
N ILE A 79 -26.12 23.24 -3.67
CA ILE A 79 -26.15 24.45 -4.51
C ILE A 79 -26.99 24.09 -5.74
#